data_AF-A0A0M8W8F8-F1
#
_entry.id   AF-A0A0M8W8F8-F1
#
_cell.length_a   1.000
_cell.length_b   1.000
_cell.length_c   1.000
_cell.angle_alpha   90.00
_cell.angle_beta   90.00
_cell.angle_gamma   90.00
#
_symmetry.space_group_name_H-M   'P 1'
#
loop_
_entity.id
_entity.type
_entity.pdbx_description
1 polymer ?
#
loop_
_entity_poly.entity_id
_entity_poly.type
_entity_poly.pdbx_seq_one_letter_code
_entity_poly.pdbx_strand_id
1 'polypeptide(L)'
;MTRTELENQTSAVTRLRVAWGLAAAGALLLTVGPLLGVVDGAAPAYTSWPLLAVLALLPPALAGALWLRGRPFVAAAVLAAVGAFAPGRLLGDLQIIGHTMTVGRPELFRPSGLVAPPTGTGLWLLVLGHVLVLAGGVLAAGRAGVPSDEEDTPRQLAVFLPVAALAAIALLGEPFSSTDVYLLPRSPWDLPVLGLIGGLLLAAAAPLVAALTGSSPDPDTRRGGMLGVALGLAAVAAPSLAAGLFADALGVTWAPVVALLAAAVLVALSFRSARTDEKDQAAEEIVLPALHRLHAATGVFAVLAAAAAVVGAIAPQVVVDGEEPVFYAARLLWPTGLALAVLGLLMFVRTAAGTARPALVYAVYATLVASVFSVQTVSLASQSGLAEPAPGFWVMSAVYPLGLVALVCAAVAGGAERENADQRKPGHVPLAELGATLLAGLFAIGAFALPTMKATGYTPPDLVGNYDPIVSTTLVAALLLLLAALFLALRSRPQRGAPLLAGAALLVGVRALELPLTGARVEGTTAAPGTWLALASVVALLVAAGSMAARASR
;
A
#
# COMPACT_ATOMS: atom_id res chain seq x y z
N MET A 1 -11.04 9.24 41.70
CA MET A 1 -11.65 9.02 40.37
C MET A 1 -12.79 10.00 40.18
N THR A 2 -12.70 10.84 39.16
CA THR A 2 -13.75 11.80 38.81
C THR A 2 -14.86 11.11 38.00
N ARG A 3 -16.08 11.66 38.01
CA ARG A 3 -17.23 11.11 37.26
C ARG A 3 -16.93 10.94 35.76
N THR A 4 -16.14 11.85 35.19
CA THR A 4 -15.65 11.83 33.81
C THR A 4 -14.69 10.67 33.53
N GLU A 5 -13.84 10.28 34.48
CA GLU A 5 -12.97 9.10 34.33
C GLU A 5 -13.77 7.79 34.32
N LEU A 6 -14.81 7.68 35.16
CA LEU A 6 -15.71 6.52 35.22
C LEU A 6 -16.57 6.40 33.94
N GLU A 7 -17.06 7.52 33.40
CA GLU A 7 -17.81 7.57 32.13
C GLU A 7 -16.93 7.23 30.91
N ASN A 8 -15.66 7.66 30.92
CA ASN A 8 -14.69 7.28 29.86
C ASN A 8 -14.31 5.80 29.90
N GLN A 9 -14.17 5.19 31.08
CA GLN A 9 -13.86 3.76 31.19
C GLN A 9 -15.02 2.86 30.75
N THR A 10 -16.27 3.21 31.11
CA THR A 10 -17.47 2.46 30.72
C THR A 10 -17.74 2.51 29.22
N SER A 11 -17.54 3.66 28.58
CA SER A 11 -17.67 3.78 27.12
C SER A 11 -16.60 2.97 26.37
N ALA A 12 -15.35 2.97 26.86
CA ALA A 12 -14.26 2.22 26.25
C ALA A 12 -14.49 0.71 26.32
N VAL A 13 -14.92 0.18 27.48
CA VAL A 13 -15.20 -1.27 27.64
C VAL A 13 -16.32 -1.70 26.72
N THR A 14 -17.39 -0.91 26.63
CA THR A 14 -18.52 -1.17 25.73
C THR A 14 -18.08 -1.22 24.26
N ARG A 15 -17.22 -0.29 23.81
CA ARG A 15 -16.67 -0.33 22.45
C ARG A 15 -15.89 -1.59 22.15
N LEU A 16 -15.03 -2.05 23.06
CA LEU A 16 -14.26 -3.29 22.87
C LEU A 16 -15.18 -4.53 22.82
N ARG A 17 -16.24 -4.58 23.64
CA ARG A 17 -17.24 -5.64 23.58
C ARG A 17 -17.92 -5.72 22.22
N VAL A 18 -18.35 -4.57 21.71
CA VAL A 18 -19.00 -4.47 20.39
C VAL A 18 -18.00 -4.85 19.29
N ALA A 19 -16.76 -4.35 19.36
CA ALA A 19 -15.71 -4.69 18.40
C ALA A 19 -15.44 -6.19 18.34
N TRP A 20 -15.29 -6.84 19.51
CA TRP A 20 -15.11 -8.29 19.59
C TRP A 20 -16.34 -9.05 19.08
N GLY A 21 -17.55 -8.63 19.44
CA GLY A 21 -18.78 -9.26 18.98
C GLY A 21 -18.95 -9.20 17.47
N LEU A 22 -18.63 -8.07 16.84
CA LEU A 22 -18.64 -7.92 15.38
C LEU A 22 -17.58 -8.81 14.72
N ALA A 23 -16.34 -8.83 15.26
CA ALA A 23 -15.29 -9.69 14.73
C ALA A 23 -15.63 -11.18 14.86
N ALA A 24 -16.23 -11.60 15.98
CA ALA A 24 -16.66 -12.98 16.20
C ALA A 24 -17.82 -13.37 15.27
N ALA A 25 -18.82 -12.50 15.10
CA ALA A 25 -19.90 -12.72 14.15
C ALA A 25 -19.36 -12.81 12.71
N GLY A 26 -18.46 -11.89 12.34
CA GLY A 26 -17.79 -11.92 11.04
C GLY A 26 -17.02 -13.21 10.80
N ALA A 27 -16.26 -13.69 11.79
CA ALA A 27 -15.53 -14.96 11.73
C ALA A 27 -16.46 -16.17 11.56
N LEU A 28 -17.62 -16.19 12.21
CA LEU A 28 -18.62 -17.24 12.01
C LEU A 28 -19.16 -17.23 10.58
N LEU A 29 -19.46 -16.05 10.02
CA LEU A 29 -19.90 -15.94 8.62
C LEU A 29 -18.80 -16.36 7.64
N LEU A 30 -17.55 -15.99 7.89
CA LEU A 30 -16.38 -16.42 7.10
C LEU A 30 -16.15 -17.94 7.17
N THR A 31 -16.57 -18.59 8.25
CA THR A 31 -16.50 -20.05 8.42
C THR A 31 -17.65 -20.75 7.68
N VAL A 32 -18.87 -20.22 7.78
CA VAL A 32 -20.07 -20.81 7.18
C VAL A 32 -20.14 -20.55 5.67
N GLY A 33 -19.65 -19.41 5.19
CA GLY A 33 -19.69 -19.03 3.76
C GLY A 33 -19.15 -20.11 2.82
N PRO A 34 -17.91 -20.60 3.01
CA PRO A 34 -17.36 -21.68 2.19
C PRO A 34 -18.17 -22.99 2.24
N LEU A 35 -18.83 -23.29 3.38
CA LEU A 35 -19.64 -24.50 3.54
C LEU A 35 -20.96 -24.45 2.76
N LEU A 36 -21.51 -23.25 2.51
CA LEU A 36 -22.72 -23.05 1.73
C LEU A 36 -22.47 -22.94 0.22
N GLY A 37 -21.20 -23.00 -0.21
CA GLY A 37 -20.82 -22.83 -1.61
C GLY A 37 -20.73 -21.35 -2.01
N VAL A 38 -19.53 -20.91 -2.39
CA VAL A 38 -19.29 -19.54 -2.88
C VAL A 38 -19.70 -19.38 -4.34
N VAL A 39 -19.65 -20.49 -5.08
CA VAL A 39 -19.98 -20.59 -6.50
C VAL A 39 -20.83 -21.82 -6.68
N ASP A 40 -21.97 -21.69 -7.36
CA ASP A 40 -22.91 -22.79 -7.50
C ASP A 40 -22.36 -23.88 -8.43
N GLY A 41 -22.47 -25.14 -8.00
CA GLY A 41 -22.02 -26.30 -8.77
C GLY A 41 -20.50 -26.49 -8.80
N ALA A 42 -19.72 -25.70 -8.06
CA ALA A 42 -18.27 -25.83 -7.98
C ALA A 42 -17.83 -26.12 -6.53
N ALA A 43 -17.15 -27.25 -6.34
CA ALA A 43 -16.54 -27.61 -5.06
C ALA A 43 -15.11 -27.02 -4.94
N PRO A 44 -14.58 -26.80 -3.72
CA PRO A 44 -13.17 -26.48 -3.50
C PRO A 44 -12.24 -27.52 -4.12
N ALA A 45 -11.02 -27.11 -4.51
CA ALA A 45 -10.01 -28.00 -5.07
C ALA A 45 -9.40 -28.98 -4.04
N TYR A 46 -9.57 -28.68 -2.75
CA TYR A 46 -9.15 -29.52 -1.63
C TYR A 46 -10.07 -29.29 -0.41
N THR A 47 -10.00 -30.13 0.62
CA THR A 47 -10.82 -29.99 1.84
C THR A 47 -10.36 -28.82 2.73
N SER A 48 -10.63 -27.60 2.27
CA SER A 48 -10.15 -26.33 2.85
C SER A 48 -10.91 -25.85 4.09
N TRP A 49 -12.15 -26.30 4.27
CA TRP A 49 -13.05 -25.75 5.30
C TRP A 49 -12.48 -25.77 6.74
N PRO A 50 -11.75 -26.81 7.22
CA PRO A 50 -11.22 -26.79 8.58
C PRO A 50 -10.16 -25.71 8.75
N LEU A 51 -9.31 -25.53 7.73
CA LEU A 51 -8.27 -24.50 7.73
C LEU A 51 -8.90 -23.11 7.72
N LEU A 52 -9.89 -22.87 6.85
CA LEU A 52 -10.60 -21.60 6.77
C LEU A 52 -11.34 -21.26 8.07
N ALA A 53 -11.98 -22.25 8.71
CA ALA A 53 -12.62 -22.09 10.01
C ALA A 53 -11.61 -21.67 11.08
N VAL A 54 -10.47 -22.35 11.17
CA VAL A 54 -9.41 -22.03 12.13
C VAL A 54 -8.88 -20.61 11.89
N LEU A 55 -8.55 -20.26 10.65
CA LEU A 55 -8.01 -18.94 10.32
C LEU A 55 -9.01 -17.81 10.59
N ALA A 56 -10.32 -18.05 10.39
CA ALA A 56 -11.36 -17.08 10.67
C ALA A 56 -11.60 -16.91 12.18
N LEU A 57 -11.65 -18.00 12.94
CA LEU A 57 -11.99 -17.99 14.37
C LEU A 57 -10.81 -17.62 15.28
N LEU A 58 -9.57 -17.87 14.85
CA LEU A 58 -8.38 -17.65 15.66
C LEU A 58 -8.21 -16.18 16.12
N PRO A 59 -8.38 -15.14 15.27
CA PRO A 59 -8.30 -13.75 15.72
C PRO A 59 -9.28 -13.34 16.83
N PRO A 60 -10.61 -13.52 16.69
CA PRO A 60 -11.54 -13.17 17.77
C PRO A 60 -11.39 -14.08 18.99
N ALA A 61 -10.99 -15.35 18.83
CA ALA A 61 -10.71 -16.24 19.95
C ALA A 61 -9.50 -15.76 20.77
N LEU A 62 -8.38 -15.40 20.10
CA LEU A 62 -7.19 -14.86 20.75
C LEU A 62 -7.50 -13.52 21.44
N ALA A 63 -8.18 -12.60 20.75
CA ALA A 63 -8.57 -11.31 21.31
C ALA A 63 -9.51 -11.50 22.53
N GLY A 64 -10.48 -12.41 22.44
CA GLY A 64 -11.36 -12.75 23.55
C GLY A 64 -10.60 -13.32 24.75
N ALA A 65 -9.68 -14.26 24.52
CA ALA A 65 -8.85 -14.84 25.57
C ALA A 65 -7.95 -13.78 26.25
N LEU A 66 -7.34 -12.88 25.48
CA LEU A 66 -6.54 -11.77 26.00
C LEU A 66 -7.38 -10.78 26.80
N TRP A 67 -8.57 -10.44 26.29
CA TRP A 67 -9.50 -9.56 26.97
C TRP A 67 -9.98 -10.16 28.31
N LEU A 68 -10.33 -11.46 28.33
CA LEU A 68 -10.71 -12.19 29.56
C LEU A 68 -9.55 -12.30 30.57
N ARG A 69 -8.30 -12.31 30.09
CA ARG A 69 -7.08 -12.26 30.93
C ARG A 69 -6.71 -10.85 31.39
N GLY A 70 -7.58 -9.86 31.20
CA GLY A 70 -7.34 -8.49 31.64
C GLY A 70 -6.37 -7.71 30.75
N ARG A 71 -6.15 -8.14 29.50
CA ARG A 71 -5.29 -7.45 28.50
C ARG A 71 -6.12 -6.82 27.37
N PRO A 72 -6.97 -5.81 27.65
CA PRO A 72 -7.89 -5.24 26.66
C PRO A 72 -7.18 -4.46 25.55
N PHE A 73 -6.00 -3.89 25.80
CA PHE A 73 -5.22 -3.16 24.79
C PHE A 73 -4.60 -4.10 23.76
N VAL A 74 -3.98 -5.20 24.21
CA VAL A 74 -3.50 -6.27 23.33
C VAL A 74 -4.65 -6.81 22.48
N ALA A 75 -5.80 -7.09 23.09
CA ALA A 75 -6.98 -7.60 22.39
C ALA A 75 -7.49 -6.61 21.32
N ALA A 76 -7.57 -5.32 21.65
CA ALA A 76 -7.98 -4.29 20.72
C ALA A 76 -7.00 -4.16 19.55
N ALA A 77 -5.70 -4.18 19.82
CA ALA A 77 -4.66 -4.08 18.79
C ALA A 77 -4.66 -5.31 17.85
N VAL A 78 -4.91 -6.52 18.35
CA VAL A 78 -5.11 -7.73 17.50
C VAL A 78 -6.27 -7.53 16.53
N LEU A 79 -7.43 -7.10 17.04
CA LEU A 79 -8.62 -6.90 16.22
C LEU A 79 -8.45 -5.78 15.19
N ALA A 80 -7.82 -4.67 15.60
CA ALA A 80 -7.53 -3.54 14.71
C ALA A 80 -6.59 -3.95 13.56
N ALA A 81 -5.51 -4.67 13.88
CA ALA A 81 -4.55 -5.14 12.90
C ALA A 81 -5.17 -6.12 11.90
N VAL A 82 -5.98 -7.08 12.36
CA VAL A 82 -6.68 -8.03 11.48
C VAL A 82 -7.73 -7.33 10.62
N GLY A 83 -8.45 -6.36 11.19
CA GLY A 83 -9.40 -5.53 10.45
C GLY A 83 -8.78 -4.74 9.30
N ALA A 84 -7.50 -4.37 9.40
CA ALA A 84 -6.79 -3.66 8.32
C ALA A 84 -6.59 -4.51 7.04
N PHE A 85 -6.61 -5.84 7.15
CA PHE A 85 -6.54 -6.74 5.99
C PHE A 85 -7.92 -6.98 5.33
N ALA A 86 -9.01 -6.72 6.05
CA ALA A 86 -10.37 -7.02 5.59
C ALA A 86 -10.75 -6.30 4.26
N PRO A 87 -10.39 -5.03 4.00
CA PRO A 87 -10.71 -4.37 2.73
C PRO A 87 -10.10 -5.08 1.53
N GLY A 88 -8.82 -5.48 1.62
CA GLY A 88 -8.14 -6.18 0.53
C GLY A 88 -8.76 -7.55 0.25
N ARG A 89 -9.13 -8.30 1.31
CA ARG A 89 -9.81 -9.60 1.17
C ARG A 89 -11.22 -9.46 0.61
N LEU A 90 -11.96 -8.44 1.05
CA LEU A 90 -13.30 -8.12 0.56
C LEU A 90 -13.30 -7.83 -0.94
N LEU A 91 -12.38 -6.97 -1.42
CA LEU A 91 -12.25 -6.69 -2.85
C LEU A 91 -11.80 -7.93 -3.62
N GLY A 92 -10.94 -8.76 -3.02
CA GLY A 92 -10.58 -10.10 -3.47
C GLY A 92 -11.80 -10.97 -3.78
N ASP A 93 -12.70 -11.10 -2.81
CA ASP A 93 -13.89 -11.94 -2.91
C ASP A 93 -14.96 -11.34 -3.85
N LEU A 94 -15.13 -10.01 -3.87
CA LEU A 94 -16.11 -9.33 -4.73
C LEU A 94 -15.86 -9.53 -6.23
N GLN A 95 -14.63 -9.85 -6.64
CA GLN A 95 -14.32 -10.16 -8.05
C GLN A 95 -15.06 -11.39 -8.56
N ILE A 96 -15.41 -12.32 -7.67
CA ILE A 96 -16.13 -13.55 -8.02
C ILE A 96 -17.48 -13.23 -8.68
N ILE A 97 -18.08 -12.06 -8.42
CA ILE A 97 -19.37 -11.65 -9.02
C ILE A 97 -19.31 -11.51 -10.55
N GLY A 98 -18.16 -11.07 -11.09
CA GLY A 98 -18.03 -10.80 -12.52
C GLY A 98 -16.95 -11.60 -13.24
N HIS A 99 -16.03 -12.22 -12.48
CA HIS A 99 -14.78 -12.75 -13.03
C HIS A 99 -14.40 -14.12 -12.45
N THR A 100 -15.40 -14.98 -12.16
CA THR A 100 -15.23 -16.30 -11.53
C THR A 100 -14.14 -17.15 -12.17
N MET A 101 -14.00 -17.11 -13.51
CA MET A 101 -13.01 -17.90 -14.26
C MET A 101 -11.58 -17.36 -14.17
N THR A 102 -11.38 -16.15 -13.64
CA THR A 102 -10.05 -15.52 -13.50
C THR A 102 -9.53 -15.52 -12.07
N VAL A 103 -10.41 -15.77 -11.10
CA VAL A 103 -10.09 -15.70 -9.67
C VAL A 103 -9.56 -17.06 -9.21
N GLY A 104 -8.26 -17.14 -8.94
CA GLY A 104 -7.60 -18.33 -8.41
C GLY A 104 -7.83 -18.51 -6.91
N ARG A 105 -9.01 -18.99 -6.51
CA ARG A 105 -9.37 -19.30 -5.10
C ARG A 105 -9.66 -20.79 -4.91
N PRO A 106 -8.66 -21.67 -5.05
CA PRO A 106 -8.82 -23.13 -4.97
C PRO A 106 -9.40 -23.60 -3.64
N GLU A 107 -9.22 -22.84 -2.57
CA GLU A 107 -9.82 -23.10 -1.26
C GLU A 107 -11.33 -22.82 -1.21
N LEU A 108 -11.90 -22.11 -2.17
CA LEU A 108 -13.33 -21.78 -2.22
C LEU A 108 -14.07 -22.55 -3.31
N PHE A 109 -13.49 -22.67 -4.50
CA PHE A 109 -14.09 -23.36 -5.62
C PHE A 109 -13.07 -23.73 -6.70
N ARG A 110 -13.40 -24.74 -7.50
CA ARG A 110 -12.71 -25.13 -8.73
C ARG A 110 -13.77 -25.26 -9.84
N PRO A 111 -13.73 -24.42 -10.89
CA PRO A 111 -14.64 -24.56 -12.02
C PRO A 111 -14.47 -25.92 -12.71
N SER A 112 -15.58 -26.51 -13.18
CA SER A 112 -15.57 -27.78 -13.91
C SER A 112 -15.81 -27.63 -15.43
N GLY A 113 -15.88 -26.40 -15.92
CA GLY A 113 -16.19 -26.09 -17.31
C GLY A 113 -15.82 -24.66 -17.67
N LEU A 114 -16.00 -24.31 -18.95
CA LEU A 114 -15.63 -22.99 -19.49
C LEU A 114 -16.74 -21.93 -19.34
N VAL A 115 -17.95 -22.36 -18.99
CA VAL A 115 -19.06 -21.44 -18.70
C VAL A 115 -18.90 -20.94 -17.28
N ALA A 116 -18.87 -19.62 -17.11
CA ALA A 116 -18.75 -18.99 -15.80
C ALA A 116 -19.94 -19.43 -14.91
N PRO A 117 -19.69 -20.17 -13.81
CA PRO A 117 -20.75 -20.58 -12.90
C PRO A 117 -21.30 -19.37 -12.13
N PRO A 118 -22.60 -19.39 -11.77
CA PRO A 118 -23.21 -18.30 -11.01
C PRO A 118 -22.68 -18.26 -9.58
N THR A 119 -22.81 -17.11 -8.94
CA THR A 119 -22.40 -16.91 -7.54
C THR A 119 -23.35 -17.61 -6.59
N GLY A 120 -22.79 -18.33 -5.62
CA GLY A 120 -23.54 -19.01 -4.58
C GLY A 120 -23.79 -18.13 -3.35
N THR A 121 -24.66 -18.60 -2.47
CA THR A 121 -25.03 -17.89 -1.23
C THR A 121 -23.84 -17.66 -0.29
N GLY A 122 -22.85 -18.55 -0.31
CA GLY A 122 -21.64 -18.46 0.49
C GLY A 122 -20.83 -17.19 0.24
N LEU A 123 -20.86 -16.65 -0.99
CA LEU A 123 -20.16 -15.41 -1.33
C LEU A 123 -20.67 -14.21 -0.51
N TRP A 124 -21.98 -14.12 -0.34
CA TRP A 124 -22.60 -13.02 0.40
C TRP A 124 -22.27 -13.10 1.90
N LEU A 125 -22.15 -14.31 2.44
CA LEU A 125 -21.65 -14.50 3.80
C LEU A 125 -20.19 -14.10 3.94
N LEU A 126 -19.34 -14.38 2.95
CA LEU A 126 -17.95 -13.91 2.95
C LEU A 126 -17.87 -12.38 2.96
N VAL A 127 -18.62 -11.74 2.06
CA VAL A 127 -18.71 -10.27 1.95
C VAL A 127 -19.15 -9.66 3.28
N LEU A 128 -20.27 -10.14 3.85
CA LEU A 128 -20.77 -9.64 5.13
C LEU A 128 -19.77 -9.92 6.27
N GLY A 129 -19.13 -11.09 6.25
CA GLY A 129 -18.09 -11.47 7.20
C GLY A 129 -16.92 -10.47 7.23
N HIS A 130 -16.37 -10.12 6.06
CA HIS A 130 -15.30 -9.12 5.97
C HIS A 130 -15.76 -7.73 6.41
N VAL A 131 -16.99 -7.32 6.08
CA VAL A 131 -17.55 -6.03 6.52
C VAL A 131 -17.64 -5.98 8.06
N LEU A 132 -18.07 -7.05 8.70
CA LEU A 132 -18.15 -7.13 10.17
C LEU A 132 -16.76 -7.14 10.83
N VAL A 133 -15.79 -7.87 10.25
CA VAL A 133 -14.40 -7.87 10.73
C VAL A 133 -13.77 -6.48 10.59
N LEU A 134 -14.01 -5.78 9.47
CA LEU A 134 -13.56 -4.41 9.25
C LEU A 134 -14.18 -3.46 10.29
N ALA A 135 -15.49 -3.52 10.48
CA ALA A 135 -16.18 -2.68 11.47
C ALA A 135 -15.68 -2.93 12.90
N GLY A 136 -15.45 -4.20 13.26
CA GLY A 136 -14.85 -4.59 14.53
C GLY A 136 -13.44 -4.03 14.70
N GLY A 137 -12.60 -4.13 13.67
CA GLY A 137 -11.24 -3.58 13.67
C GLY A 137 -11.20 -2.06 13.81
N VAL A 138 -12.06 -1.34 13.08
CA VAL A 138 -12.17 0.14 13.17
C VAL A 138 -12.58 0.57 14.58
N LEU A 139 -13.55 -0.12 15.19
CA LEU A 139 -13.97 0.18 16.56
C LEU A 139 -12.88 -0.14 17.59
N ALA A 140 -12.08 -1.19 17.35
CA ALA A 140 -10.96 -1.56 18.21
C ALA A 140 -9.77 -0.58 18.09
N ALA A 141 -9.52 -0.03 16.90
CA ALA A 141 -8.42 0.91 16.65
C ALA A 141 -8.50 2.15 17.54
N GLY A 142 -9.71 2.64 17.84
CA GLY A 142 -9.92 3.78 18.73
C GLY A 142 -9.51 3.55 20.20
N ARG A 143 -9.13 2.34 20.59
CA ARG A 143 -8.66 2.00 21.95
C ARG A 143 -7.17 1.65 22.00
N ALA A 144 -6.55 1.36 20.87
CA ALA A 144 -5.15 0.94 20.78
C ALA A 144 -4.14 2.11 20.86
N GLY A 145 -4.58 3.34 21.09
CA GLY A 145 -3.74 4.55 21.02
C GLY A 145 -3.83 5.47 22.24
N VAL A 146 -4.03 4.93 23.45
CA VAL A 146 -3.89 5.75 24.66
C VAL A 146 -2.39 5.98 24.90
N PRO A 147 -1.92 7.24 24.99
CA PRO A 147 -0.49 7.52 25.14
C PRO A 147 0.02 6.92 26.46
N SER A 148 1.05 6.06 26.37
CA SER A 148 1.93 5.72 27.48
C SER A 148 3.17 6.60 27.40
N ASP A 149 3.69 7.01 28.56
CA ASP A 149 4.83 7.92 28.71
C ASP A 149 6.20 7.26 28.42
N GLU A 150 6.23 6.02 27.95
CA GLU A 150 7.46 5.24 27.70
C GLU A 150 7.88 5.29 26.23
N GLU A 151 9.14 5.64 25.96
CA GLU A 151 9.60 6.00 24.63
C GLU A 151 10.74 5.12 24.07
N ASP A 152 10.57 3.80 24.12
CA ASP A 152 11.53 2.83 23.57
C ASP A 152 11.13 2.30 22.18
N THR A 153 10.75 3.24 21.32
CA THR A 153 10.03 3.02 20.04
C THR A 153 10.91 2.70 18.80
N PRO A 154 12.14 3.26 18.60
CA PRO A 154 12.80 3.21 17.29
C PRO A 154 13.48 1.89 16.93
N ARG A 155 13.98 1.12 17.92
CA ARG A 155 14.65 -0.17 17.65
C ARG A 155 13.67 -1.21 17.09
N GLN A 156 12.43 -1.18 17.54
CA GLN A 156 11.43 -2.17 17.18
C GLN A 156 10.85 -1.93 15.79
N LEU A 157 10.61 -0.66 15.44
CA LEU A 157 10.23 -0.26 14.09
C LEU A 157 11.27 -0.70 13.06
N ALA A 158 12.56 -0.55 13.36
CA ALA A 158 13.65 -0.99 12.47
C ALA A 158 13.69 -2.52 12.24
N VAL A 159 13.05 -3.33 13.09
CA VAL A 159 13.04 -4.80 12.99
C VAL A 159 11.73 -5.33 12.42
N PHE A 160 10.58 -4.82 12.88
CA PHE A 160 9.26 -5.34 12.45
C PHE A 160 8.99 -5.04 10.98
N LEU A 161 9.49 -3.90 10.55
CA LEU A 161 9.12 -3.34 9.29
C LEU A 161 9.78 -4.01 8.08
N PRO A 162 11.10 -4.30 8.06
CA PRO A 162 11.68 -5.09 6.97
C PRO A 162 10.98 -6.44 6.81
N VAL A 163 10.58 -7.07 7.92
CA VAL A 163 9.84 -8.35 7.92
C VAL A 163 8.45 -8.18 7.30
N ALA A 164 7.73 -7.13 7.68
CA ALA A 164 6.40 -6.83 7.11
C ALA A 164 6.47 -6.39 5.64
N ALA A 165 7.52 -5.67 5.24
CA ALA A 165 7.77 -5.30 3.85
C ALA A 165 8.12 -6.54 3.00
N LEU A 166 8.89 -7.47 3.54
CA LEU A 166 9.15 -8.76 2.88
C LEU A 166 7.85 -9.55 2.69
N ALA A 167 6.98 -9.59 3.70
CA ALA A 167 5.66 -10.21 3.57
C ALA A 167 4.80 -9.52 2.49
N ALA A 168 4.85 -8.19 2.42
CA ALA A 168 4.13 -7.43 1.40
C ALA A 168 4.59 -7.78 -0.02
N ILE A 169 5.91 -7.88 -0.25
CA ILE A 169 6.47 -8.30 -1.53
C ILE A 169 6.02 -9.72 -1.88
N ALA A 170 6.02 -10.62 -0.90
CA ALA A 170 5.59 -11.99 -1.08
C ALA A 170 4.09 -12.09 -1.46
N LEU A 171 3.23 -11.27 -0.86
CA LEU A 171 1.80 -11.20 -1.20
C LEU A 171 1.51 -10.69 -2.62
N LEU A 172 2.51 -10.08 -3.29
CA LEU A 172 2.42 -9.64 -4.68
C LEU A 172 2.89 -10.72 -5.68
N GLY A 173 3.42 -11.83 -5.18
CA GLY A 173 3.79 -12.99 -6.00
C GLY A 173 2.61 -13.90 -6.36
N GLU A 174 2.88 -14.90 -7.18
CA GLU A 174 1.89 -15.93 -7.52
C GLU A 174 1.55 -16.79 -6.28
N PRO A 175 0.27 -16.98 -5.95
CA PRO A 175 -0.13 -17.68 -4.74
C PRO A 175 0.17 -19.19 -4.77
N PHE A 176 0.18 -19.80 -5.96
CA PHE A 176 0.47 -21.21 -6.22
C PHE A 176 0.86 -21.38 -7.69
N SER A 177 1.51 -22.47 -8.07
CA SER A 177 1.71 -22.87 -9.47
C SER A 177 0.60 -23.82 -9.89
N SER A 178 0.25 -23.88 -11.17
CA SER A 178 -0.86 -24.74 -11.63
C SER A 178 -0.59 -25.37 -12.97
N THR A 179 -0.94 -26.65 -13.09
CA THR A 179 -1.11 -27.35 -14.38
C THR A 179 -2.58 -27.57 -14.72
N ASP A 180 -3.50 -27.03 -13.91
CA ASP A 180 -4.95 -27.12 -14.13
C ASP A 180 -5.45 -25.90 -14.93
N VAL A 181 -6.08 -26.18 -16.08
CA VAL A 181 -6.62 -25.18 -17.01
C VAL A 181 -7.74 -24.35 -16.37
N TYR A 182 -8.42 -24.87 -15.35
CA TYR A 182 -9.50 -24.17 -14.64
C TYR A 182 -9.03 -23.31 -13.46
N LEU A 183 -7.77 -23.45 -13.03
CA LEU A 183 -7.20 -22.71 -11.91
C LEU A 183 -5.91 -22.03 -12.34
N LEU A 184 -6.04 -20.79 -12.83
CA LEU A 184 -4.90 -20.03 -13.30
C LEU A 184 -4.10 -19.44 -12.13
N PRO A 185 -2.76 -19.59 -12.11
CA PRO A 185 -1.91 -19.03 -11.08
C PRO A 185 -1.70 -17.54 -11.36
N ARG A 186 -2.63 -16.70 -10.91
CA ARG A 186 -2.56 -15.24 -11.17
C ARG A 186 -2.08 -14.48 -9.96
N SER A 187 -1.03 -13.69 -10.16
CA SER A 187 -0.61 -12.67 -9.20
C SER A 187 -1.62 -11.50 -9.18
N PRO A 188 -1.61 -10.62 -8.16
CA PRO A 188 -2.43 -9.41 -8.17
C PRO A 188 -2.24 -8.53 -9.42
N TRP A 189 -1.09 -8.61 -10.08
CA TRP A 189 -0.78 -7.87 -11.30
C TRP A 189 -1.55 -8.36 -12.53
N ASP A 190 -1.99 -9.62 -12.51
CA ASP A 190 -2.69 -10.28 -13.63
C ASP A 190 -4.20 -10.36 -13.43
N LEU A 191 -4.68 -9.79 -12.32
CA LEU A 191 -6.09 -9.73 -11.98
C LEU A 191 -6.75 -8.45 -12.54
N PRO A 192 -8.07 -8.45 -12.76
CA PRO A 192 -8.83 -7.25 -13.04
C PRO A 192 -8.60 -6.16 -11.97
N VAL A 193 -8.96 -4.91 -12.28
CA VAL A 193 -8.70 -3.73 -11.41
C VAL A 193 -9.09 -3.95 -9.94
N LEU A 194 -10.23 -4.60 -9.67
CA LEU A 194 -10.65 -4.92 -8.31
C LEU A 194 -9.67 -5.84 -7.56
N GLY A 195 -9.04 -6.79 -8.26
CA GLY A 195 -8.04 -7.70 -7.71
C GLY A 195 -6.67 -7.11 -7.56
N LEU A 196 -6.27 -6.26 -8.50
CA LEU A 196 -5.10 -5.45 -8.34
C LEU A 196 -5.20 -4.57 -7.09
N ILE A 197 -6.31 -3.82 -6.94
CA ILE A 197 -6.53 -2.97 -5.76
C ILE A 197 -6.59 -3.83 -4.49
N GLY A 198 -7.31 -4.94 -4.50
CA GLY A 198 -7.41 -5.85 -3.36
C GLY A 198 -6.04 -6.39 -2.91
N GLY A 199 -5.23 -6.88 -3.85
CA GLY A 199 -3.88 -7.39 -3.58
C GLY A 199 -2.92 -6.30 -3.12
N LEU A 200 -2.96 -5.10 -3.70
CA LEU A 200 -2.18 -3.95 -3.24
C LEU A 200 -2.58 -3.52 -1.82
N LEU A 201 -3.87 -3.54 -1.48
CA LEU A 201 -4.34 -3.26 -0.12
C LEU A 201 -3.85 -4.31 0.88
N LEU A 202 -3.81 -5.60 0.51
CA LEU A 202 -3.27 -6.66 1.35
C LEU A 202 -1.76 -6.49 1.56
N ALA A 203 -1.01 -6.24 0.49
CA ALA A 203 0.42 -5.99 0.55
C ALA A 203 0.73 -4.73 1.39
N ALA A 204 -0.08 -3.69 1.29
CA ALA A 204 0.01 -2.47 2.07
C ALA A 204 -0.30 -2.66 3.57
N ALA A 205 -1.27 -3.51 3.90
CA ALA A 205 -1.78 -3.64 5.27
C ALA A 205 -0.68 -4.07 6.24
N ALA A 206 0.13 -5.08 5.88
CA ALA A 206 1.19 -5.59 6.73
C ALA A 206 2.22 -4.53 7.17
N PRO A 207 2.93 -3.83 6.27
CA PRO A 207 3.95 -2.86 6.65
C PRO A 207 3.34 -1.59 7.26
N LEU A 208 2.11 -1.20 6.87
CA LEU A 208 1.41 -0.07 7.48
C LEU A 208 1.07 -0.35 8.95
N VAL A 209 0.43 -1.49 9.23
CA VAL A 209 0.08 -1.86 10.61
C VAL A 209 1.35 -2.13 11.41
N ALA A 210 2.37 -2.76 10.82
CA ALA A 210 3.64 -2.99 11.51
C ALA A 210 4.37 -1.69 11.86
N ALA A 211 4.33 -0.68 10.99
CA ALA A 211 4.86 0.65 11.29
C ALA A 211 4.08 1.32 12.42
N LEU A 212 2.74 1.36 12.33
CA LEU A 212 1.89 1.99 13.35
C LEU A 212 2.07 1.33 14.72
N THR A 213 2.04 0.00 14.75
CA THR A 213 2.15 -0.77 15.99
C THR A 213 3.58 -0.78 16.51
N GLY A 214 4.60 -0.90 15.65
CA GLY A 214 6.00 -0.74 16.05
C GLY A 214 6.34 0.66 16.55
N SER A 215 5.59 1.67 16.10
CA SER A 215 5.69 3.06 16.57
C SER A 215 4.90 3.35 17.86
N SER A 216 4.11 2.39 18.37
CA SER A 216 3.32 2.60 19.58
C SER A 216 4.23 2.61 20.82
N PRO A 217 4.04 3.54 21.77
CA PRO A 217 4.72 3.52 23.06
C PRO A 217 4.20 2.40 23.98
N ASP A 218 2.96 1.92 23.76
CA ASP A 218 2.35 0.90 24.61
C ASP A 218 2.80 -0.52 24.18
N PRO A 219 3.57 -1.25 25.01
CA PRO A 219 4.05 -2.58 24.67
C PRO A 219 2.93 -3.59 24.42
N ASP A 220 1.78 -3.42 25.07
CA ASP A 220 0.62 -4.27 24.87
C ASP A 220 0.01 -4.07 23.46
N THR A 221 -0.08 -2.81 23.01
CA THR A 221 -0.47 -2.46 21.65
C THR A 221 0.53 -2.97 20.61
N ARG A 222 1.84 -2.83 20.87
CA ARG A 222 2.88 -3.37 19.96
C ARG A 222 2.69 -4.87 19.77
N ARG A 223 2.58 -5.60 20.89
CA ARG A 223 2.42 -7.05 20.90
C ARG A 223 1.14 -7.49 20.21
N GLY A 224 0.00 -6.88 20.56
CA GLY A 224 -1.29 -7.22 19.97
C GLY A 224 -1.33 -6.91 18.47
N GLY A 225 -0.76 -5.78 18.08
CA GLY A 225 -0.60 -5.38 16.69
C GLY A 225 0.20 -6.38 15.88
N MET A 226 1.37 -6.80 16.37
CA MET A 226 2.22 -7.80 15.71
C MET A 226 1.54 -9.16 15.57
N LEU A 227 0.87 -9.62 16.62
CA LEU A 227 0.08 -10.87 16.57
C LEU A 227 -1.05 -10.75 15.55
N GLY A 228 -1.74 -9.60 15.49
CA GLY A 228 -2.79 -9.37 14.51
C GLY A 228 -2.28 -9.30 13.06
N VAL A 229 -1.11 -8.68 12.81
CA VAL A 229 -0.47 -8.70 11.48
C VAL A 229 -0.13 -10.12 11.07
N ALA A 230 0.48 -10.90 11.97
CA ALA A 230 0.82 -12.29 11.69
C ALA A 230 -0.42 -13.15 11.37
N LEU A 231 -1.51 -12.95 12.11
CA LEU A 231 -2.78 -13.61 11.86
C LEU A 231 -3.41 -13.19 10.53
N GLY A 232 -3.35 -11.89 10.18
CA GLY A 232 -3.81 -11.37 8.90
C GLY A 232 -3.03 -11.99 7.73
N LEU A 233 -1.70 -12.03 7.83
CA LEU A 233 -0.82 -12.69 6.85
C LEU A 233 -1.13 -14.18 6.73
N ALA A 234 -1.28 -14.90 7.85
CA ALA A 234 -1.62 -16.32 7.84
C ALA A 234 -2.98 -16.57 7.17
N ALA A 235 -3.97 -15.71 7.43
CA ALA A 235 -5.31 -15.83 6.85
C ALA A 235 -5.34 -15.60 5.33
N VAL A 236 -4.33 -14.94 4.77
CA VAL A 236 -4.17 -14.71 3.32
C VAL A 236 -3.28 -15.78 2.68
N ALA A 237 -2.14 -16.10 3.28
CA ALA A 237 -1.11 -16.95 2.66
C ALA A 237 -1.29 -18.46 2.92
N ALA A 238 -1.87 -18.85 4.07
CA ALA A 238 -2.02 -20.27 4.41
C ALA A 238 -2.96 -21.04 3.47
N PRO A 239 -4.10 -20.48 3.00
CA PRO A 239 -4.94 -21.18 2.04
C PRO A 239 -4.23 -21.48 0.72
N SER A 240 -3.38 -20.58 0.24
CA SER A 240 -2.60 -20.77 -0.99
C SER A 240 -1.48 -21.80 -0.81
N LEU A 241 -0.77 -21.79 0.33
CA LEU A 241 0.20 -22.84 0.66
C LEU A 241 -0.48 -24.21 0.74
N ALA A 242 -1.62 -24.30 1.42
CA ALA A 242 -2.38 -25.53 1.54
C ALA A 242 -2.88 -26.03 0.17
N ALA A 243 -3.29 -25.12 -0.71
CA ALA A 243 -3.66 -25.47 -2.08
C ALA A 243 -2.49 -26.15 -2.82
N GLY A 244 -1.28 -25.58 -2.78
CA GLY A 244 -0.10 -26.17 -3.40
C GLY A 244 0.39 -27.48 -2.75
N LEU A 245 -0.07 -27.82 -1.54
CA LEU A 245 0.30 -29.05 -0.82
C LEU A 245 -0.76 -30.16 -0.94
N PHE A 246 -2.04 -29.80 -1.07
CA PHE A 246 -3.16 -30.75 -0.92
C PHE A 246 -4.09 -30.81 -2.12
N ALA A 247 -4.07 -29.83 -3.02
CA ALA A 247 -4.90 -29.86 -4.23
C ALA A 247 -4.13 -30.53 -5.38
N ASP A 248 -4.81 -31.40 -6.10
CA ASP A 248 -4.24 -32.02 -7.30
C ASP A 248 -3.94 -30.94 -8.36
N ALA A 249 -2.84 -31.14 -9.11
CA ALA A 249 -2.39 -30.24 -10.18
C ALA A 249 -1.96 -28.81 -9.74
N LEU A 250 -1.92 -28.53 -8.43
CA LEU A 250 -1.35 -27.30 -7.88
C LEU A 250 0.00 -27.56 -7.20
N GLY A 251 0.88 -26.57 -7.22
CA GLY A 251 2.20 -26.63 -6.58
C GLY A 251 2.50 -25.41 -5.72
N VAL A 252 3.49 -25.55 -4.83
CA VAL A 252 3.92 -24.51 -3.89
C VAL A 252 4.85 -23.52 -4.58
N THR A 253 4.55 -22.22 -4.44
CA THR A 253 5.43 -21.12 -4.85
C THR A 253 6.12 -20.49 -3.64
N TRP A 254 7.09 -19.61 -3.90
CA TRP A 254 7.84 -18.92 -2.86
C TRP A 254 6.98 -17.91 -2.06
N ALA A 255 5.97 -17.32 -2.69
CA ALA A 255 5.14 -16.24 -2.15
C ALA A 255 4.44 -16.60 -0.83
N PRO A 256 3.59 -17.64 -0.74
CA PRO A 256 2.92 -17.96 0.51
C PRO A 256 3.91 -18.45 1.59
N VAL A 257 5.02 -19.09 1.20
CA VAL A 257 6.07 -19.54 2.12
C VAL A 257 6.75 -18.35 2.80
N VAL A 258 7.21 -17.36 2.03
CA VAL A 258 7.87 -16.16 2.57
C VAL A 258 6.92 -15.34 3.43
N ALA A 259 5.65 -15.19 3.02
CA ALA A 259 4.64 -14.49 3.82
C ALA A 259 4.39 -15.16 5.19
N LEU A 260 4.34 -16.50 5.23
CA LEU A 260 4.15 -17.26 6.48
C LEU A 260 5.41 -17.27 7.36
N LEU A 261 6.61 -17.33 6.76
CA LEU A 261 7.86 -17.17 7.50
C LEU A 261 7.94 -15.79 8.14
N ALA A 262 7.58 -14.74 7.41
CA ALA A 262 7.49 -13.39 7.96
C ALA A 262 6.47 -13.29 9.10
N ALA A 263 5.29 -13.92 8.96
CA ALA A 263 4.29 -14.00 10.03
C ALA A 263 4.86 -14.69 11.28
N ALA A 264 5.59 -15.81 11.13
CA ALA A 264 6.22 -16.53 12.23
C ALA A 264 7.30 -15.68 12.94
N VAL A 265 8.11 -14.93 12.18
CA VAL A 265 9.09 -14.00 12.72
C VAL A 265 8.42 -12.88 13.51
N LEU A 266 7.33 -12.29 13.01
CA LEU A 266 6.57 -11.26 13.73
C LEU A 266 5.97 -11.79 15.05
N VAL A 267 5.48 -13.03 15.05
CA VAL A 267 5.04 -13.70 16.29
C VAL A 267 6.20 -13.84 17.27
N ALA A 268 7.34 -14.36 16.85
CA ALA A 268 8.51 -14.52 17.72
C ALA A 268 8.99 -13.17 18.31
N LEU A 269 9.00 -12.13 17.49
CA LEU A 269 9.38 -10.78 17.88
C LEU A 269 8.39 -10.16 18.89
N SER A 270 7.09 -10.45 18.76
CA SER A 270 6.05 -9.99 19.70
C SER A 270 6.27 -10.52 21.12
N PHE A 271 6.79 -11.74 21.27
CA PHE A 271 7.12 -12.32 22.57
C PHE A 271 8.48 -11.85 23.10
N ARG A 272 9.44 -11.55 22.22
CA ARG A 272 10.76 -11.04 22.63
C ARG A 272 10.68 -9.63 23.20
N SER A 273 9.88 -8.75 22.61
CA SER A 273 9.66 -7.38 23.12
C SER A 273 9.18 -7.40 24.58
N ALA A 274 8.19 -8.24 24.86
CA ALA A 274 7.56 -8.30 26.19
C ALA A 274 8.52 -8.66 27.33
N ARG A 275 9.64 -9.34 27.05
CA ARG A 275 10.65 -9.71 28.07
C ARG A 275 11.69 -8.62 28.32
N THR A 276 11.82 -7.66 27.41
CA THR A 276 12.84 -6.61 27.49
C THR A 276 12.25 -5.40 28.23
N ASP A 277 10.98 -5.07 27.93
CA ASP A 277 10.26 -3.94 28.53
C ASP A 277 10.10 -4.06 30.07
N GLU A 278 9.94 -5.27 30.64
CA GLU A 278 9.87 -5.48 32.11
C GLU A 278 11.16 -5.07 32.86
N LYS A 279 12.29 -4.90 32.15
CA LYS A 279 13.60 -4.66 32.74
C LYS A 279 14.02 -3.19 32.73
N ASP A 280 13.47 -2.39 31.81
CA ASP A 280 13.87 -1.00 31.58
C ASP A 280 12.94 0.02 32.29
N GLN A 281 11.78 -0.42 32.82
CA GLN A 281 10.84 0.41 33.60
C GLN A 281 11.41 1.06 34.89
N ALA A 282 12.64 0.72 35.29
CA ALA A 282 13.26 1.22 36.51
C ALA A 282 14.06 2.53 36.32
N ALA A 283 14.20 3.06 35.11
CA ALA A 283 15.01 4.25 34.87
C ALA A 283 14.41 5.19 33.80
N GLU A 284 14.33 6.46 34.19
CA GLU A 284 14.55 7.65 33.35
C GLU A 284 13.36 8.52 32.94
N GLU A 285 13.66 9.82 32.90
CA GLU A 285 12.83 11.02 32.83
C GLU A 285 12.69 11.52 31.37
N ILE A 286 11.53 12.09 31.05
CA ILE A 286 10.97 12.21 29.69
C ILE A 286 11.31 13.57 29.03
N VAL A 287 11.76 13.55 27.77
CA VAL A 287 11.92 14.76 26.91
C VAL A 287 11.42 14.48 25.49
N LEU A 288 10.56 15.37 24.95
CA LEU A 288 9.81 15.32 23.68
C LEU A 288 10.62 15.22 22.34
N PRO A 289 10.76 14.03 21.68
CA PRO A 289 11.49 13.86 20.43
C PRO A 289 10.69 13.21 19.26
N ALA A 290 9.37 13.06 19.39
CA ALA A 290 8.55 12.22 18.48
C ALA A 290 8.54 12.68 17.01
N LEU A 291 8.56 13.99 16.72
CA LEU A 291 8.43 14.50 15.35
C LEU A 291 9.66 14.19 14.48
N HIS A 292 10.87 14.34 15.04
CA HIS A 292 12.11 14.05 14.31
C HIS A 292 12.21 12.57 13.95
N ARG A 293 11.71 11.69 14.82
CA ARG A 293 11.66 10.24 14.59
C ARG A 293 10.69 9.88 13.47
N LEU A 294 9.53 10.55 13.39
CA LEU A 294 8.59 10.38 12.26
C LEU A 294 9.20 10.81 10.93
N HIS A 295 9.92 11.94 10.91
CA HIS A 295 10.67 12.35 9.72
C HIS A 295 11.74 11.34 9.35
N ALA A 296 12.54 10.87 10.31
CA ALA A 296 13.56 9.86 10.07
C ALA A 296 12.95 8.56 9.51
N ALA A 297 11.82 8.09 10.06
CA ALA A 297 11.09 6.94 9.53
C ALA A 297 10.68 7.17 8.07
N THR A 298 10.00 8.28 7.77
CA THR A 298 9.66 8.68 6.38
C THR A 298 10.88 8.66 5.48
N GLY A 299 12.02 9.17 5.94
CA GLY A 299 13.29 9.18 5.23
C GLY A 299 13.81 7.78 4.93
N VAL A 300 13.86 6.89 5.92
CA VAL A 300 14.30 5.50 5.76
C VAL A 300 13.49 4.79 4.69
N PHE A 301 12.17 4.86 4.77
CA PHE A 301 11.29 4.22 3.80
C PHE A 301 11.41 4.80 2.39
N ALA A 302 11.51 6.12 2.27
CA ALA A 302 11.71 6.77 0.99
C ALA A 302 13.04 6.36 0.37
N VAL A 303 14.12 6.25 1.16
CA VAL A 303 15.44 5.79 0.69
C VAL A 303 15.39 4.32 0.29
N LEU A 304 14.72 3.46 1.05
CA LEU A 304 14.57 2.05 0.67
C LEU A 304 13.72 1.88 -0.60
N ALA A 305 12.63 2.64 -0.74
CA ALA A 305 11.82 2.67 -1.96
C ALA A 305 12.64 3.19 -3.16
N ALA A 306 13.45 4.23 -2.95
CA ALA A 306 14.35 4.74 -3.99
C ALA A 306 15.41 3.72 -4.39
N ALA A 307 16.01 3.01 -3.42
CA ALA A 307 16.96 1.94 -3.69
C ALA A 307 16.29 0.80 -4.47
N ALA A 308 15.08 0.39 -4.10
CA ALA A 308 14.28 -0.59 -4.83
C ALA A 308 14.01 -0.15 -6.28
N ALA A 309 13.66 1.13 -6.49
CA ALA A 309 13.44 1.68 -7.82
C ALA A 309 14.72 1.66 -8.67
N VAL A 310 15.86 2.13 -8.13
CA VAL A 310 17.12 2.22 -8.86
C VAL A 310 17.74 0.85 -9.12
N VAL A 311 17.78 -0.03 -8.11
CA VAL A 311 18.29 -1.40 -8.27
C VAL A 311 17.40 -2.18 -9.22
N GLY A 312 16.08 -2.06 -9.10
CA GLY A 312 15.13 -2.64 -10.04
C GLY A 312 15.37 -2.13 -11.46
N ALA A 313 15.68 -0.84 -11.65
CA ALA A 313 15.94 -0.26 -12.97
C ALA A 313 17.20 -0.78 -13.66
N ILE A 314 18.18 -1.24 -12.88
CA ILE A 314 19.46 -1.78 -13.36
C ILE A 314 19.37 -3.29 -13.60
N ALA A 315 18.64 -3.99 -12.74
CA ALA A 315 18.49 -5.43 -12.82
C ALA A 315 17.58 -5.84 -13.98
N PRO A 316 17.76 -7.06 -14.55
CA PRO A 316 16.86 -7.60 -15.55
C PRO A 316 15.41 -7.58 -15.05
N GLN A 317 14.50 -7.08 -15.89
CA GLN A 317 13.06 -6.96 -15.58
C GLN A 317 12.26 -8.17 -16.09
N VAL A 318 12.73 -8.79 -17.17
CA VAL A 318 12.11 -9.95 -17.82
C VAL A 318 13.15 -11.00 -18.14
N VAL A 319 12.77 -12.27 -18.05
CA VAL A 319 13.52 -13.42 -18.54
C VAL A 319 12.84 -13.87 -19.83
N VAL A 320 13.60 -14.00 -20.92
CA VAL A 320 13.10 -14.40 -22.25
C VAL A 320 14.00 -15.49 -22.80
N ASP A 321 13.43 -16.43 -23.57
CA ASP A 321 14.21 -17.38 -24.34
C ASP A 321 14.87 -16.69 -25.54
N GLY A 322 16.17 -16.39 -25.44
CA GLY A 322 16.96 -15.81 -26.54
C GLY A 322 17.74 -14.56 -26.14
N GLU A 323 17.84 -13.60 -27.07
CA GLU A 323 18.54 -12.34 -26.84
C GLU A 323 17.71 -11.44 -25.90
N GLU A 324 18.33 -10.97 -24.82
CA GLU A 324 17.65 -10.13 -23.84
C GLU A 324 17.25 -8.78 -24.45
N PRO A 325 15.94 -8.42 -24.46
CA PRO A 325 15.50 -7.16 -25.01
C PRO A 325 15.89 -5.99 -24.10
N VAL A 326 16.25 -4.85 -24.70
CA VAL A 326 16.48 -3.61 -23.94
C VAL A 326 15.18 -3.12 -23.32
N PHE A 327 15.11 -3.12 -21.99
CA PHE A 327 13.90 -2.78 -21.25
C PHE A 327 13.78 -1.26 -21.00
N TYR A 328 13.23 -0.53 -21.98
CA TYR A 328 13.15 0.94 -21.93
C TYR A 328 12.24 1.49 -20.82
N ALA A 329 11.18 0.78 -20.42
CA ALA A 329 10.21 1.27 -19.43
C ALA A 329 10.84 1.53 -18.05
N ALA A 330 11.85 0.74 -17.67
CA ALA A 330 12.58 0.89 -16.41
C ALA A 330 13.40 2.20 -16.33
N ARG A 331 13.69 2.86 -17.46
CA ARG A 331 14.52 4.08 -17.48
C ARG A 331 13.88 5.26 -16.74
N LEU A 332 12.55 5.28 -16.59
CA LEU A 332 11.84 6.30 -15.83
C LEU A 332 12.06 6.18 -14.31
N LEU A 333 12.48 5.01 -13.82
CA LEU A 333 12.77 4.78 -12.40
C LEU A 333 14.04 5.48 -11.93
N TRP A 334 14.98 5.77 -12.83
CA TRP A 334 16.23 6.47 -12.51
C TRP A 334 16.00 7.90 -11.98
N PRO A 335 15.38 8.81 -12.75
CA PRO A 335 15.19 10.19 -12.30
C PRO A 335 14.24 10.28 -11.09
N THR A 336 13.22 9.43 -11.05
CA THR A 336 12.23 9.41 -9.95
C THR A 336 12.82 8.81 -8.67
N GLY A 337 13.52 7.69 -8.79
CA GLY A 337 14.25 7.06 -7.68
C GLY A 337 15.33 7.98 -7.11
N LEU A 338 16.10 8.67 -7.95
CA LEU A 338 17.10 9.63 -7.48
C LEU A 338 16.46 10.82 -6.74
N ALA A 339 15.38 11.38 -7.28
CA ALA A 339 14.65 12.46 -6.62
C ALA A 339 14.07 12.01 -5.26
N LEU A 340 13.52 10.79 -5.21
CA LEU A 340 13.01 10.19 -3.99
C LEU A 340 14.12 9.93 -2.97
N ALA A 341 15.30 9.46 -3.40
CA ALA A 341 16.46 9.27 -2.54
C ALA A 341 16.92 10.59 -1.91
N VAL A 342 17.05 11.65 -2.72
CA VAL A 342 17.45 12.98 -2.24
C VAL A 342 16.46 13.52 -1.22
N LEU A 343 15.16 13.47 -1.52
CA LEU A 343 14.12 13.94 -0.59
C LEU A 343 14.02 13.07 0.66
N GLY A 344 14.21 11.76 0.54
CA GLY A 344 14.29 10.84 1.66
C GLY A 344 15.48 11.14 2.58
N LEU A 345 16.65 11.41 2.01
CA LEU A 345 17.84 11.80 2.76
C LEU A 345 17.66 13.14 3.49
N LEU A 346 16.96 14.11 2.87
CA LEU A 346 16.64 15.39 3.51
C LEU A 346 15.74 15.24 4.75
N MET A 347 15.01 14.14 4.89
CA MET A 347 14.19 13.90 6.09
C MET A 347 15.02 13.65 7.35
N PHE A 348 16.29 13.24 7.22
CA PHE A 348 17.20 13.10 8.36
C PHE A 348 17.73 14.44 8.87
N VAL A 349 17.63 15.49 8.06
CA VAL A 349 18.10 16.84 8.41
C VAL A 349 16.97 17.60 9.10
N ARG A 350 17.09 17.83 10.42
CA ARG A 350 16.04 18.47 11.25
C ARG A 350 15.49 19.77 10.67
N THR A 351 16.36 20.60 10.10
CA THR A 351 15.98 21.91 9.54
C THR A 351 15.30 21.80 8.17
N ALA A 352 15.55 20.73 7.41
CA ALA A 352 15.02 20.53 6.07
C ALA A 352 13.84 19.55 6.03
N ALA A 353 13.67 18.69 7.04
CA ALA A 353 12.66 17.64 7.03
C ALA A 353 11.23 18.19 6.89
N GLY A 354 10.90 19.26 7.62
CA GLY A 354 9.61 19.93 7.47
C GLY A 354 9.40 20.47 6.05
N THR A 355 10.40 21.13 5.47
CA THR A 355 10.26 21.75 4.14
C THR A 355 10.27 20.71 3.02
N ALA A 356 11.05 19.63 3.12
CA ALA A 356 11.13 18.62 2.07
C ALA A 356 9.97 17.60 2.11
N ARG A 357 9.28 17.42 3.24
CA ARG A 357 8.22 16.41 3.36
C ARG A 357 7.05 16.60 2.39
N PRO A 358 6.50 17.81 2.18
CA PRO A 358 5.45 18.01 1.18
C PRO A 358 5.89 17.60 -0.24
N ALA A 359 7.16 17.83 -0.59
CA ALA A 359 7.70 17.41 -1.89
C ALA A 359 7.85 15.89 -1.98
N LEU A 360 8.29 15.25 -0.89
CA LEU A 360 8.50 13.80 -0.80
C LEU A 360 7.24 13.00 -1.15
N VAL A 361 6.06 13.47 -0.71
CA VAL A 361 4.77 12.83 -1.04
C VAL A 361 4.61 12.64 -2.55
N TYR A 362 4.89 13.69 -3.32
CA TYR A 362 4.76 13.64 -4.78
C TYR A 362 5.93 12.90 -5.45
N ALA A 363 7.12 12.88 -4.85
CA ALA A 363 8.23 12.07 -5.34
C ALA A 363 7.95 10.57 -5.20
N VAL A 364 7.29 10.14 -4.12
CA VAL A 364 6.82 8.75 -3.99
C VAL A 364 5.84 8.44 -5.11
N TYR A 365 4.80 9.28 -5.31
CA TYR A 365 3.85 9.06 -6.40
C TYR A 365 4.49 9.10 -7.78
N ALA A 366 5.46 9.98 -8.03
CA ALA A 366 6.20 10.02 -9.29
C ALA A 366 6.93 8.69 -9.55
N THR A 367 7.53 8.11 -8.50
CA THR A 367 8.20 6.81 -8.58
C THR A 367 7.20 5.68 -8.83
N LEU A 368 6.02 5.71 -8.20
CA LEU A 368 4.93 4.76 -8.45
C LEU A 368 4.37 4.85 -9.87
N VAL A 369 4.22 6.06 -10.41
CA VAL A 369 3.80 6.26 -11.81
C VAL A 369 4.86 5.73 -12.78
N ALA A 370 6.14 5.99 -12.50
CA ALA A 370 7.24 5.46 -13.30
C ALA A 370 7.30 3.92 -13.27
N SER A 371 7.07 3.29 -12.12
CA SER A 371 7.07 1.83 -11.99
C SER A 371 5.91 1.18 -12.73
N VAL A 372 4.74 1.83 -12.81
CA VAL A 372 3.56 1.27 -13.50
C VAL A 372 3.81 0.97 -14.98
N PHE A 373 4.62 1.77 -15.69
CA PHE A 373 5.00 1.44 -17.08
C PHE A 373 5.80 0.14 -17.19
N SER A 374 6.65 -0.13 -16.19
CA SER A 374 7.40 -1.39 -16.11
C SER A 374 6.47 -2.55 -15.76
N VAL A 375 5.59 -2.37 -14.78
CA VAL A 375 4.57 -3.36 -14.41
C VAL A 375 3.71 -3.75 -15.60
N GLN A 376 3.14 -2.78 -16.32
CA GLN A 376 2.33 -3.05 -17.49
C GLN A 376 3.09 -3.88 -18.54
N THR A 377 4.34 -3.51 -18.82
CA THR A 377 5.15 -4.21 -19.83
C THR A 377 5.47 -5.65 -19.42
N VAL A 378 5.86 -5.88 -18.17
CA VAL A 378 6.15 -7.23 -17.64
C VAL A 378 4.87 -8.07 -17.61
N SER A 379 3.76 -7.53 -17.11
CA SER A 379 2.48 -8.24 -17.03
C SER A 379 1.97 -8.64 -18.43
N LEU A 380 2.04 -7.77 -19.42
CA LEU A 380 1.64 -8.10 -20.79
C LEU A 380 2.54 -9.18 -21.41
N ALA A 381 3.85 -9.13 -21.16
CA ALA A 381 4.79 -10.15 -21.65
C ALA A 381 4.55 -11.51 -20.97
N SER A 382 4.29 -11.50 -19.66
CA SER A 382 3.96 -12.71 -18.88
C SER A 382 2.65 -13.33 -19.31
N GLN A 383 1.61 -12.53 -19.50
CA GLN A 383 0.28 -13.01 -19.92
C GLN A 383 0.27 -13.56 -21.34
N SER A 384 1.19 -13.12 -22.20
CA SER A 384 1.36 -13.64 -23.55
C SER A 384 2.29 -14.85 -23.62
N GLY A 385 2.87 -15.29 -22.50
CA GLY A 385 3.83 -16.40 -22.44
C GLY A 385 5.16 -16.07 -23.14
N LEU A 386 5.45 -14.79 -23.39
CA LEU A 386 6.66 -14.34 -24.07
C LEU A 386 7.84 -14.17 -23.11
N ALA A 387 7.57 -13.90 -21.84
CA ALA A 387 8.60 -13.65 -20.85
C ALA A 387 8.14 -13.93 -19.42
N GLU A 388 9.07 -14.24 -18.52
CA GLU A 388 8.79 -14.35 -17.09
C GLU A 388 9.32 -13.13 -16.32
N PRO A 389 8.70 -12.74 -15.18
CA PRO A 389 9.22 -11.66 -14.34
C PRO A 389 10.59 -12.00 -13.75
N ALA A 390 11.60 -11.18 -14.05
CA ALA A 390 12.97 -11.37 -13.55
C ALA A 390 13.18 -10.71 -12.17
N PRO A 391 14.32 -10.95 -11.48
CA PRO A 391 14.57 -10.40 -10.14
C PRO A 391 14.43 -8.87 -10.03
N GLY A 392 14.78 -8.12 -11.08
CA GLY A 392 14.64 -6.66 -11.10
C GLY A 392 13.19 -6.19 -10.99
N PHE A 393 12.24 -6.93 -11.53
CA PHE A 393 10.81 -6.66 -11.37
C PHE A 393 10.37 -6.81 -9.91
N TRP A 394 10.81 -7.87 -9.23
CA TRP A 394 10.47 -8.11 -7.83
C TRP A 394 11.10 -7.07 -6.90
N VAL A 395 12.36 -6.69 -7.15
CA VAL A 395 13.02 -5.60 -6.40
C VAL A 395 12.30 -4.28 -6.62
N MET A 396 11.95 -3.93 -7.86
CA MET A 396 11.15 -2.73 -8.16
C MET A 396 9.78 -2.78 -7.49
N SER A 397 9.14 -3.95 -7.40
CA SER A 397 7.82 -4.09 -6.77
C SER A 397 7.82 -3.74 -5.28
N ALA A 398 8.98 -3.73 -4.62
CA ALA A 398 9.11 -3.25 -3.25
C ALA A 398 8.82 -1.74 -3.10
N VAL A 399 8.87 -0.95 -4.19
CA VAL A 399 8.53 0.47 -4.20
C VAL A 399 7.11 0.71 -3.68
N TYR A 400 6.15 -0.16 -4.02
CA TYR A 400 4.75 -0.02 -3.62
C TYR A 400 4.55 -0.04 -2.10
N PRO A 401 4.91 -1.13 -1.38
CA PRO A 401 4.75 -1.17 0.07
C PRO A 401 5.65 -0.17 0.79
N LEU A 402 6.91 0.00 0.38
CA LEU A 402 7.84 0.92 1.04
C LEU A 402 7.41 2.39 0.87
N GLY A 403 7.04 2.77 -0.35
CA GLY A 403 6.54 4.10 -0.66
C GLY A 403 5.24 4.43 0.08
N LEU A 404 4.31 3.48 0.16
CA LEU A 404 3.07 3.68 0.91
C LEU A 404 3.34 3.93 2.40
N VAL A 405 4.24 3.17 3.02
CA VAL A 405 4.55 3.44 4.43
C VAL A 405 5.28 4.78 4.60
N ALA A 406 6.15 5.17 3.67
CA ALA A 406 6.73 6.52 3.66
C ALA A 406 5.64 7.60 3.65
N LEU A 407 4.60 7.43 2.83
CA LEU A 407 3.44 8.34 2.74
C LEU A 407 2.64 8.40 4.04
N VAL A 408 2.39 7.25 4.69
CA VAL A 408 1.69 7.19 5.98
C VAL A 408 2.49 7.93 7.05
N CYS A 409 3.79 7.63 7.18
CA CYS A 409 4.66 8.33 8.13
C CYS A 409 4.70 9.84 7.84
N ALA A 410 4.75 10.24 6.56
CA ALA A 410 4.73 11.64 6.15
C ALA A 410 3.39 12.32 6.51
N ALA A 411 2.27 11.62 6.35
CA ALA A 411 0.94 12.13 6.70
C ALA A 411 0.78 12.32 8.22
N VAL A 412 1.26 11.36 9.02
CA VAL A 412 1.25 11.45 10.49
C VAL A 412 2.15 12.59 10.97
N ALA A 413 3.36 12.71 10.44
CA ALA A 413 4.21 13.88 10.67
C ALA A 413 3.48 15.19 10.26
N GLY A 414 2.62 15.12 9.23
CA GLY A 414 1.74 16.19 8.76
C GLY A 414 0.79 16.70 9.82
N GLY A 415 0.07 15.77 10.44
CA GLY A 415 -0.83 16.06 11.56
C GLY A 415 -0.07 16.70 12.73
N ALA A 416 1.03 16.07 13.15
CA ALA A 416 1.83 16.54 14.29
C ALA A 416 2.42 17.95 14.08
N GLU A 417 2.87 18.28 12.88
CA GLU A 417 3.33 19.65 12.57
C GLU A 417 2.21 20.69 12.60
N ARG A 418 0.98 20.28 12.28
CA ARG A 418 -0.18 21.18 12.24
C ARG A 418 -0.69 21.51 13.64
N GLU A 419 -0.61 20.56 14.57
CA GLU A 419 -0.97 20.75 15.98
C GLU A 419 -0.04 21.73 16.69
N ASN A 420 1.25 21.71 16.34
CA ASN A 420 2.27 22.58 16.91
C ASN A 420 2.36 23.99 16.27
N ALA A 421 1.49 24.29 15.29
CA ALA A 421 1.56 25.53 14.53
C ALA A 421 0.56 26.58 15.03
N ASP A 422 1.04 27.78 15.36
CA ASP A 422 0.19 28.95 15.67
C ASP A 422 -0.86 29.20 14.58
N GLN A 423 -2.13 29.35 14.98
CA GLN A 423 -3.26 29.60 14.08
C GLN A 423 -3.25 31.06 13.58
N ARG A 424 -2.40 31.38 12.60
CA ARG A 424 -2.47 32.68 11.89
C ARG A 424 -3.54 32.66 10.80
N LYS A 425 -4.19 33.81 10.59
CA LYS A 425 -5.20 34.01 9.54
C LYS A 425 -4.60 33.79 8.13
N PRO A 426 -5.35 33.20 7.19
CA PRO A 426 -4.89 33.05 5.80
C PRO A 426 -4.58 34.41 5.17
N GLY A 427 -3.40 34.52 4.53
CA GLY A 427 -3.07 35.69 3.72
C GLY A 427 -3.71 35.64 2.33
N HIS A 428 -3.80 36.78 1.65
CA HIS A 428 -4.30 36.84 0.27
C HIS A 428 -3.27 36.23 -0.70
N VAL A 429 -3.73 35.40 -1.64
CA VAL A 429 -2.90 34.82 -2.71
C VAL A 429 -2.74 35.84 -3.85
N PRO A 430 -1.52 36.24 -4.25
CA PRO A 430 -1.30 37.13 -5.37
C PRO A 430 -1.78 36.56 -6.69
N LEU A 431 -2.28 37.43 -7.57
CA LEU A 431 -2.87 37.05 -8.85
C LEU A 431 -1.89 36.28 -9.76
N ALA A 432 -0.60 36.61 -9.72
CA ALA A 432 0.42 35.92 -10.51
C ALA A 432 0.63 34.46 -10.07
N GLU A 433 0.60 34.19 -8.76
CA GLU A 433 0.70 32.82 -8.22
C GLU A 433 -0.54 32.00 -8.57
N LEU A 434 -1.72 32.60 -8.40
CA LEU A 434 -2.99 31.99 -8.79
C LEU A 434 -2.99 31.66 -10.29
N GLY A 435 -2.59 32.61 -11.14
CA GLY A 435 -2.50 32.42 -12.59
C GLY A 435 -1.55 31.29 -12.98
N ALA A 436 -0.33 31.26 -12.41
CA ALA A 436 0.64 30.19 -12.67
C ALA A 436 0.12 28.81 -12.22
N THR A 437 -0.53 28.75 -11.05
CA THR A 437 -1.10 27.51 -10.50
C THR A 437 -2.27 26.99 -11.35
N LEU A 438 -3.14 27.87 -11.83
CA LEU A 438 -4.26 27.50 -12.70
C LEU A 438 -3.77 27.05 -14.09
N LEU A 439 -2.80 27.75 -14.67
CA LEU A 439 -2.17 27.35 -15.94
C LEU A 439 -1.47 25.98 -15.81
N ALA A 440 -0.77 25.74 -14.71
CA ALA A 440 -0.16 24.44 -14.42
C ALA A 440 -1.20 23.31 -14.43
N GLY A 441 -2.36 23.52 -13.80
CA GLY A 441 -3.47 22.57 -13.79
C GLY A 441 -4.06 22.34 -15.17
N LEU A 442 -4.29 23.41 -15.94
CA LEU A 442 -4.81 23.31 -17.31
C LEU A 442 -3.88 22.50 -18.22
N PHE A 443 -2.58 22.80 -18.20
CA PHE A 443 -1.59 22.06 -18.98
C PHE A 443 -1.46 20.61 -18.50
N ALA A 444 -1.55 20.36 -17.20
CA ALA A 444 -1.48 19.01 -16.68
C ALA A 444 -2.66 18.13 -17.12
N ILE A 445 -3.88 18.66 -17.18
CA ILE A 445 -5.03 17.91 -17.70
C ILE A 445 -4.71 17.39 -19.11
N GLY A 446 -4.18 18.23 -19.99
CA GLY A 446 -3.77 17.80 -21.32
C GLY A 446 -2.55 16.86 -21.32
N ALA A 447 -1.58 17.06 -20.43
CA ALA A 447 -0.39 16.21 -20.32
C ALA A 447 -0.70 14.75 -19.88
N PHE A 448 -1.70 14.58 -19.02
CA PHE A 448 -2.16 13.27 -18.57
C PHE A 448 -3.22 12.67 -19.50
N ALA A 449 -4.07 13.50 -20.14
CA ALA A 449 -5.12 13.01 -21.03
C ALA A 449 -4.60 12.59 -22.42
N LEU A 450 -3.57 13.25 -22.93
CA LEU A 450 -3.05 13.04 -24.27
C LEU A 450 -1.76 12.20 -24.27
N PRO A 451 -1.47 11.49 -25.38
CA PRO A 451 -0.22 10.76 -25.51
C PRO A 451 1.00 11.69 -25.52
N THR A 452 2.08 11.25 -24.88
CA THR A 452 3.38 11.94 -24.80
C THR A 452 4.24 11.65 -26.03
N MET A 453 4.16 10.45 -26.59
CA MET A 453 4.91 10.03 -27.76
C MET A 453 4.01 9.37 -28.80
N LYS A 454 4.42 9.43 -30.08
CA LYS A 454 3.72 8.77 -31.20
C LYS A 454 4.73 8.21 -32.19
N ALA A 455 4.40 7.07 -32.78
CA ALA A 455 5.17 6.44 -33.86
C ALA A 455 4.23 5.59 -34.74
N THR A 456 4.66 5.27 -35.96
CA THR A 456 3.88 4.42 -36.87
C THR A 456 3.75 3.01 -36.29
N GLY A 457 2.53 2.48 -36.20
CA GLY A 457 2.27 1.16 -35.63
C GLY A 457 2.36 1.09 -34.09
N TYR A 458 2.48 2.23 -33.41
CA TYR A 458 2.52 2.30 -31.95
C TYR A 458 1.34 3.09 -31.38
N THR A 459 0.54 2.42 -30.56
CA THR A 459 -0.59 2.99 -29.82
C THR A 459 -0.21 3.19 -28.35
N PRO A 460 0.20 4.40 -27.94
CA PRO A 460 0.49 4.70 -26.53
C PRO A 460 -0.79 4.64 -25.69
N PRO A 461 -0.72 4.18 -24.43
CA PRO A 461 -1.83 4.29 -23.49
C PRO A 461 -2.11 5.76 -23.15
N ASP A 462 -3.38 6.15 -23.18
CA ASP A 462 -3.87 7.49 -22.84
C ASP A 462 -5.24 7.44 -22.14
N LEU A 463 -5.89 8.59 -21.91
CA LEU A 463 -7.20 8.65 -21.25
C LEU A 463 -8.38 8.76 -22.23
N VAL A 464 -8.13 8.91 -23.53
CA VAL A 464 -9.15 9.34 -24.51
C VAL A 464 -9.31 8.35 -25.65
N GLY A 465 -8.21 7.96 -26.30
CA GLY A 465 -8.21 7.12 -27.49
C GLY A 465 -7.89 5.65 -27.20
N ASN A 466 -6.91 5.38 -26.34
CA ASN A 466 -6.36 4.05 -26.09
C ASN A 466 -6.26 3.80 -24.59
N TYR A 467 -7.40 3.45 -23.99
CA TYR A 467 -7.50 3.22 -22.56
C TYR A 467 -6.88 1.88 -22.16
N ASP A 468 -5.81 1.94 -21.37
CA ASP A 468 -5.23 0.79 -20.68
C ASP A 468 -5.66 0.82 -19.21
N PRO A 469 -6.34 -0.21 -18.68
CA PRO A 469 -6.86 -0.17 -17.32
C PRO A 469 -5.80 0.07 -16.23
N ILE A 470 -4.55 -0.36 -16.41
CA ILE A 470 -3.50 -0.24 -15.39
C ILE A 470 -2.86 1.15 -15.48
N VAL A 471 -2.43 1.55 -16.68
CA VAL A 471 -1.75 2.83 -16.90
C VAL A 471 -2.73 3.99 -16.83
N SER A 472 -3.86 3.92 -17.53
CA SER A 472 -4.82 5.03 -17.59
C SER A 472 -5.45 5.32 -16.23
N THR A 473 -5.74 4.32 -15.39
CA THR A 473 -6.20 4.57 -14.00
C THR A 473 -5.11 5.23 -13.15
N THR A 474 -3.86 4.82 -13.32
CA THR A 474 -2.71 5.42 -12.64
C THR A 474 -2.52 6.88 -13.07
N LEU A 475 -2.68 7.18 -14.36
CA LEU A 475 -2.61 8.55 -14.89
C LEU A 475 -3.75 9.43 -14.34
N VAL A 476 -4.98 8.90 -14.25
CA VAL A 476 -6.10 9.61 -13.59
C VAL A 476 -5.79 9.89 -12.12
N ALA A 477 -5.30 8.89 -11.38
CA ALA A 477 -4.93 9.06 -9.98
C ALA A 477 -3.83 10.12 -9.80
N ALA A 478 -2.81 10.10 -10.67
CA ALA A 478 -1.75 11.11 -10.68
C ALA A 478 -2.28 12.52 -10.97
N LEU A 479 -3.21 12.66 -11.93
CA LEU A 479 -3.88 13.93 -12.23
C LEU A 479 -4.69 14.44 -11.02
N LEU A 480 -5.48 13.58 -10.38
CA LEU A 480 -6.26 13.96 -9.19
C LEU A 480 -5.37 14.38 -8.02
N LEU A 481 -4.27 13.66 -7.78
CA LEU A 481 -3.27 14.02 -6.76
C LEU A 481 -2.60 15.37 -7.07
N LEU A 482 -2.31 15.64 -8.34
CA LEU A 482 -1.78 16.93 -8.77
C LEU A 482 -2.78 18.05 -8.55
N LEU A 483 -4.05 17.87 -8.94
CA LEU A 483 -5.11 18.87 -8.70
C LEU A 483 -5.30 19.14 -7.20
N ALA A 484 -5.21 18.09 -6.36
CA ALA A 484 -5.19 18.23 -4.92
C ALA A 484 -3.96 19.03 -4.43
N ALA A 485 -2.79 18.85 -5.06
CA ALA A 485 -1.57 19.63 -4.78
C ALA A 485 -1.80 21.11 -5.03
N LEU A 486 -2.35 21.45 -6.20
CA LEU A 486 -2.63 22.84 -6.60
C LEU A 486 -3.61 23.49 -5.63
N PHE A 487 -4.70 22.80 -5.31
CA PHE A 487 -5.69 23.29 -4.36
C PHE A 487 -5.11 23.47 -2.94
N LEU A 488 -4.33 22.49 -2.48
CA LEU A 488 -3.72 22.53 -1.15
C LEU A 488 -2.61 23.58 -1.07
N ALA A 489 -1.84 23.79 -2.14
CA ALA A 489 -0.81 24.83 -2.22
C ALA A 489 -1.42 26.21 -2.00
N LEU A 490 -2.49 26.55 -2.71
CA LEU A 490 -3.20 27.84 -2.60
C LEU A 490 -3.79 28.09 -1.20
N ARG A 491 -4.03 27.02 -0.42
CA ARG A 491 -4.51 27.09 0.96
C ARG A 491 -3.40 26.97 2.00
N SER A 492 -2.20 26.62 1.58
CA SER A 492 -1.06 26.37 2.45
C SER A 492 -0.22 27.63 2.66
N ARG A 493 0.59 27.62 3.72
CA ARG A 493 1.60 28.67 3.92
C ARG A 493 2.64 28.60 2.80
N PRO A 494 3.22 29.74 2.35
CA PRO A 494 4.21 29.74 1.26
C PRO A 494 5.40 28.80 1.51
N GLN A 495 5.85 28.69 2.76
CA GLN A 495 6.92 27.76 3.18
C GLN A 495 6.61 26.26 2.96
N ARG A 496 5.32 25.89 2.88
CA ARG A 496 4.86 24.51 2.66
C ARG A 496 4.27 24.30 1.27
N GLY A 497 3.65 25.33 0.69
CA GLY A 497 3.13 25.30 -0.67
C GLY A 497 4.22 25.25 -1.73
N ALA A 498 5.33 25.98 -1.55
CA ALA A 498 6.46 25.95 -2.49
C ALA A 498 7.04 24.52 -2.69
N PRO A 499 7.44 23.79 -1.63
CA PRO A 499 7.94 22.42 -1.81
C PRO A 499 6.86 21.45 -2.29
N LEU A 500 5.59 21.65 -1.92
CA LEU A 500 4.47 20.85 -2.45
C LEU A 500 4.38 20.96 -3.98
N LEU A 501 4.43 22.19 -4.51
CA LEU A 501 4.41 22.46 -5.95
C LEU A 501 5.67 21.97 -6.67
N ALA A 502 6.84 22.07 -6.03
CA ALA A 502 8.07 21.49 -6.56
C ALA A 502 7.99 19.95 -6.66
N GLY A 503 7.42 19.29 -5.65
CA GLY A 503 7.14 17.85 -5.72
C GLY A 503 6.14 17.50 -6.81
N ALA A 504 5.06 18.27 -6.95
CA ALA A 504 4.11 18.15 -8.05
C ALA A 504 4.77 18.28 -9.43
N ALA A 505 5.78 19.14 -9.57
CA ALA A 505 6.56 19.26 -10.81
C ALA A 505 7.35 17.98 -11.12
N LEU A 506 7.83 17.24 -10.11
CA LEU A 506 8.46 15.93 -10.32
C LEU A 506 7.46 14.90 -10.87
N LEU A 507 6.23 14.89 -10.34
CA LEU A 507 5.16 14.00 -10.81
C LEU A 507 4.81 14.23 -12.28
N VAL A 508 4.64 15.50 -12.69
CA VAL A 508 4.43 15.85 -14.11
C VAL A 508 5.70 15.60 -14.94
N GLY A 509 6.87 15.80 -14.34
CA GLY A 509 8.17 15.54 -14.95
C GLY A 509 8.33 14.13 -15.50
N VAL A 510 7.70 13.12 -14.87
CA VAL A 510 7.66 11.75 -15.40
C VAL A 510 7.08 11.70 -16.81
N ARG A 511 6.02 12.47 -17.08
CA ARG A 511 5.39 12.55 -18.41
C ARG A 511 6.31 13.25 -19.42
N ALA A 512 7.00 14.30 -19.00
CA ALA A 512 7.96 15.01 -19.86
C ALA A 512 9.20 14.15 -20.20
N LEU A 513 9.60 13.26 -19.29
CA LEU A 513 10.76 12.38 -19.46
C LEU A 513 10.46 11.10 -20.24
N GLU A 514 9.20 10.79 -20.51
CA GLU A 514 8.83 9.56 -21.22
C GLU A 514 9.43 9.50 -22.63
N LEU A 515 9.34 10.58 -23.41
CA LEU A 515 9.91 10.63 -24.76
C LEU A 515 11.45 10.45 -24.77
N PRO A 516 12.26 11.25 -24.05
CA PRO A 516 13.72 11.12 -24.13
C PRO A 516 14.25 9.82 -23.52
N LEU A 517 13.58 9.25 -22.52
CA LEU A 517 14.08 8.05 -21.84
C LEU A 517 13.55 6.76 -22.47
N THR A 518 12.31 6.76 -22.95
CA THR A 518 11.63 5.53 -23.44
C THR A 518 11.37 5.53 -24.95
N GLY A 519 11.50 6.67 -25.63
CA GLY A 519 11.13 6.81 -27.04
C GLY A 519 11.91 5.90 -28.00
N ALA A 520 13.12 5.49 -27.65
CA ALA A 520 13.91 4.54 -28.43
C ALA A 520 13.32 3.11 -28.48
N ARG A 521 12.24 2.84 -27.73
CA ARG A 521 11.51 1.56 -27.79
C ARG A 521 10.75 1.34 -29.09
N VAL A 522 10.48 2.41 -29.85
CA VAL A 522 9.87 2.32 -31.19
C VAL A 522 10.61 3.24 -32.16
N GLU A 523 10.98 2.69 -33.31
CA GLU A 523 11.63 3.45 -34.37
C GLU A 523 10.72 4.59 -34.89
N GLY A 524 11.29 5.76 -35.16
CA GLY A 524 10.52 6.92 -35.65
C GLY A 524 9.67 7.61 -34.58
N THR A 525 9.89 7.36 -33.29
CA THR A 525 9.17 8.03 -32.21
C THR A 525 9.39 9.54 -32.21
N THR A 526 8.29 10.30 -32.17
CA THR A 526 8.29 11.77 -32.10
C THR A 526 7.42 12.27 -30.94
N ALA A 527 7.63 13.53 -30.55
CA ALA A 527 6.81 14.18 -29.53
C ALA A 527 5.34 14.29 -29.96
N ALA A 528 4.44 13.83 -29.10
CA ALA A 528 3.01 14.07 -29.20
C ALA A 528 2.59 15.25 -28.28
N PRO A 529 1.37 15.79 -28.41
CA PRO A 529 0.95 16.99 -27.68
C PRO A 529 1.14 16.91 -26.15
N GLY A 530 1.00 15.72 -25.56
CA GLY A 530 1.17 15.51 -24.13
C GLY A 530 2.57 15.88 -23.62
N THR A 531 3.62 15.70 -24.42
CA THR A 531 5.00 16.07 -24.01
C THR A 531 5.16 17.59 -23.84
N TRP A 532 4.63 18.37 -24.79
CA TRP A 532 4.71 19.83 -24.73
C TRP A 532 3.88 20.39 -23.57
N LEU A 533 2.70 19.82 -23.33
CA LEU A 533 1.84 20.19 -22.22
C LEU A 533 2.46 19.80 -20.87
N ALA A 534 3.14 18.66 -20.79
CA ALA A 534 3.88 18.25 -19.59
C ALA A 534 5.01 19.26 -19.28
N LEU A 535 5.81 19.64 -20.28
CA LEU A 535 6.86 20.64 -20.12
C LEU A 535 6.31 22.01 -19.68
N ALA A 536 5.24 22.48 -20.33
CA ALA A 536 4.59 23.73 -19.96
C ALA A 536 4.04 23.71 -18.52
N SER A 537 3.46 22.59 -18.11
CA SER A 537 2.96 22.39 -16.74
C SER A 537 4.10 22.38 -15.72
N VAL A 538 5.22 21.68 -15.99
CA VAL A 538 6.42 21.69 -15.12
C VAL A 538 6.94 23.11 -14.94
N VAL A 539 7.09 23.88 -16.02
CA VAL A 539 7.55 25.28 -15.94
C VAL A 539 6.59 26.12 -15.09
N ALA A 540 5.28 26.01 -15.32
CA ALA A 540 4.28 26.74 -14.55
C ALA A 540 4.29 26.39 -13.05
N LEU A 541 4.45 25.10 -12.71
CA LEU A 541 4.58 24.62 -11.33
C LEU A 541 5.83 25.17 -10.64
N LEU A 542 6.98 25.19 -11.33
CA LEU A 542 8.23 25.72 -10.79
C LEU A 542 8.18 27.24 -10.61
N VAL A 543 7.55 27.97 -11.53
CA VAL A 543 7.31 29.42 -11.38
C VAL A 543 6.41 29.70 -10.18
N ALA A 544 5.31 28.95 -10.02
CA ALA A 544 4.43 29.07 -8.87
C ALA A 544 5.18 28.76 -7.55
N ALA A 545 5.93 27.66 -7.51
CA ALA A 545 6.75 27.27 -6.36
C ALA A 545 7.80 28.34 -6.00
N GLY A 546 8.52 28.88 -7.00
CA GLY A 546 9.52 29.93 -6.80
C GLY A 546 8.90 31.24 -6.29
N SER A 547 7.72 31.61 -6.80
CA SER A 547 6.99 32.80 -6.33
C SER A 547 6.52 32.67 -4.88
N MET A 548 6.12 31.47 -4.45
CA MET A 548 5.77 31.17 -3.06
C MET A 548 7.02 31.20 -2.16
N ALA A 549 8.12 30.59 -2.60
CA ALA A 549 9.38 30.58 -1.86
C ALA A 549 9.93 32.00 -1.66
N ALA A 550 9.89 32.85 -2.69
CA ALA A 550 10.33 34.24 -2.61
C ALA A 550 9.47 35.10 -1.65
N ARG A 551 8.22 34.71 -1.40
CA ARG A 551 7.37 35.35 -0.39
C ARG A 551 7.62 34.81 1.00
N ALA A 552 7.96 33.52 1.13
CA ALA A 552 8.30 32.91 2.40
C ALA A 552 9.56 33.52 3.04
N SER A 553 10.46 34.09 2.24
CA SER A 553 11.71 34.72 2.67
C SER A 553 11.59 36.23 2.93
N ARG A 554 10.42 36.84 2.70
CA ARG A 554 10.11 38.23 3.02
C ARG A 554 9.33 38.28 4.31
#